data_AF-D9PN98-F1
#
_entry.id   AF-D9PN98-F1
#
_cell.length_a   1.000
_cell.length_b   1.000
_cell.length_c   1.000
_cell.angle_alpha   90.00
_cell.angle_beta   90.00
_cell.angle_gamma   90.00
#
_symmetry.space_group_name_H-M   'P 1'
#
loop_
_entity.id
_entity.type
_entity.pdbx_description
1 polymer ?
#
loop_
_entity_poly.entity_id
_entity_poly.type
_entity_poly.pdbx_seq_one_letter_code
_entity_poly.pdbx_strand_id
1 'polypeptide(L)'
;MLESRQMGGAFQLLRTYDLLWAPTIGTYLRGERVGVNDLMSWNADGTRMAYRMHTDYLHQLYLNNDLAEGRYVANGEQLELSDIRVPMFVVGTETDHVAPWRSVYKVGKLVRSTDYTFCLTSGGHNAGIISGPQHPKRRHRVHTSRSGARLLSPDKYLEKVEPLPGSWWPTWAKWLEERSSARKVAPPSMGAPKQGLKPLGKAPGTYVLAR
;
A
#
# COMPACT_ATOMS: atom_id res chain seq x y z
N MET A 1 9.56 -23.96 -11.69
CA MET A 1 9.41 -22.49 -11.47
C MET A 1 9.05 -21.87 -12.80
N LEU A 2 8.00 -21.06 -12.87
CA LEU A 2 7.59 -20.41 -14.12
C LEU A 2 8.52 -19.22 -14.43
N GLU A 3 8.85 -19.02 -15.70
CA GLU A 3 9.63 -17.87 -16.14
C GLU A 3 8.83 -16.56 -16.02
N SER A 4 9.51 -15.46 -15.70
CA SER A 4 8.96 -14.12 -15.50
C SER A 4 8.09 -13.63 -16.67
N ARG A 5 8.41 -14.09 -17.89
CA ARG A 5 7.69 -13.73 -19.13
C ARG A 5 6.34 -14.44 -19.27
N GLN A 6 6.13 -15.60 -18.64
CA GLN A 6 4.86 -16.33 -18.67
C GLN A 6 3.89 -15.91 -17.55
N MET A 7 4.38 -15.17 -16.55
CA MET A 7 3.62 -14.67 -15.38
C MET A 7 3.24 -13.18 -15.48
N GLY A 8 3.42 -12.56 -16.65
CA GLY A 8 3.20 -11.12 -16.82
C GLY A 8 1.75 -10.69 -17.06
N GLY A 9 0.84 -11.62 -17.41
CA GLY A 9 -0.44 -11.27 -18.02
C GLY A 9 -1.33 -10.32 -17.22
N ALA A 10 -1.60 -10.58 -15.94
CA ALA A 10 -2.56 -9.78 -15.16
C ALA A 10 -1.87 -8.65 -14.37
N PHE A 11 -0.71 -8.93 -13.78
CA PHE A 11 0.00 -7.98 -12.92
C PHE A 11 0.86 -6.97 -13.68
N GLN A 12 1.44 -7.35 -14.84
CA GLN A 12 2.04 -6.33 -15.70
C GLN A 12 0.93 -5.45 -16.26
N LEU A 13 -0.16 -5.98 -16.86
CA LEU A 13 -1.24 -5.12 -17.39
C LEU A 13 -1.78 -4.07 -16.39
N LEU A 14 -1.94 -4.42 -15.10
CA LEU A 14 -2.36 -3.46 -14.07
C LEU A 14 -1.26 -2.46 -13.67
N ARG A 15 0.01 -2.88 -13.55
CA ARG A 15 1.15 -1.99 -13.21
C ARG A 15 1.64 -1.14 -14.38
N THR A 16 1.45 -1.64 -15.60
CA THR A 16 1.93 -1.06 -16.86
C THR A 16 1.14 0.20 -17.21
N TYR A 17 -0.13 0.30 -16.82
CA TYR A 17 -0.95 1.46 -17.14
C TYR A 17 -0.42 2.77 -16.52
N ASP A 18 -0.03 2.74 -15.24
CA ASP A 18 0.39 3.94 -14.50
C ASP A 18 1.76 4.50 -14.92
N LEU A 19 2.64 3.66 -15.50
CA LEU A 19 3.99 4.05 -15.88
C LEU A 19 4.25 4.05 -17.39
N LEU A 20 3.47 3.30 -18.20
CA LEU A 20 3.60 3.36 -19.65
C LEU A 20 2.66 4.37 -20.28
N TRP A 21 1.41 4.57 -19.83
CA TRP A 21 0.50 5.42 -20.62
C TRP A 21 0.73 6.93 -20.44
N ALA A 22 1.04 7.39 -19.23
CA ALA A 22 1.22 8.83 -18.98
C ALA A 22 2.51 9.43 -19.60
N PRO A 23 3.69 8.78 -19.53
CA PRO A 23 4.90 9.29 -20.19
C PRO A 23 4.89 9.07 -21.71
N THR A 24 4.27 7.99 -22.19
CA THR A 24 4.30 7.63 -23.62
C THR A 24 3.55 8.63 -24.49
N ILE A 25 2.51 9.33 -23.99
CA ILE A 25 1.92 10.45 -24.74
C ILE A 25 2.96 11.58 -24.95
N GLY A 26 3.77 11.89 -23.94
CA GLY A 26 4.82 12.92 -24.03
C GLY A 26 5.98 12.50 -24.93
N THR A 27 6.51 11.29 -24.73
CA THR A 27 7.65 10.76 -25.50
C THR A 27 7.28 10.47 -26.96
N TYR A 28 6.08 9.96 -27.22
CA TYR A 28 5.60 9.67 -28.57
C TYR A 28 5.25 10.94 -29.36
N LEU A 29 4.68 11.97 -28.72
CA LEU A 29 4.30 13.22 -29.39
C LEU A 29 5.42 14.28 -29.43
N ARG A 30 6.40 14.27 -28.50
CA ARG A 30 7.45 15.31 -28.39
C ARG A 30 8.88 14.81 -28.63
N GLY A 31 9.11 13.49 -28.76
CA GLY A 31 10.44 12.94 -29.03
C GLY A 31 11.45 13.03 -27.88
N GLU A 32 11.00 13.40 -26.67
CA GLU A 32 11.87 13.53 -25.50
C GLU A 32 12.16 12.17 -24.86
N ARG A 33 13.42 11.72 -24.92
CA ARG A 33 13.88 10.54 -24.17
C ARG A 33 13.93 10.87 -22.68
N VAL A 34 12.93 10.46 -21.94
CA VAL A 34 12.93 10.54 -20.47
C VAL A 34 13.96 9.53 -19.95
N GLY A 35 14.97 10.01 -19.21
CA GLY A 35 15.93 9.13 -18.53
C GLY A 35 15.23 8.20 -17.53
N VAL A 36 15.78 7.00 -17.35
CA VAL A 36 15.26 6.04 -16.37
C VAL A 36 15.43 6.64 -14.97
N ASN A 37 14.32 6.88 -14.26
CA ASN A 37 14.34 7.32 -12.87
C ASN A 37 14.25 6.13 -11.90
N ASP A 38 14.46 6.38 -10.61
CA ASP A 38 14.48 5.34 -9.57
C ASP A 38 13.23 4.45 -9.58
N LEU A 39 12.05 5.04 -9.81
CA LEU A 39 10.78 4.31 -9.84
C LEU A 39 10.67 3.40 -11.07
N MET A 40 11.19 3.84 -12.21
CA MET A 40 11.26 3.03 -13.42
C MET A 40 12.22 1.86 -13.24
N SER A 41 13.37 2.09 -12.62
CA SER A 41 14.33 1.02 -12.26
C SER A 41 13.69 -0.01 -11.34
N TRP A 42 13.00 0.44 -10.28
CA TRP A 42 12.28 -0.44 -9.36
C TRP A 42 11.18 -1.25 -10.06
N ASN A 43 10.39 -0.62 -10.95
CA ASN A 43 9.30 -1.31 -11.64
C ASN A 43 9.79 -2.34 -12.67
N ALA A 44 10.98 -2.14 -13.24
CA ALA A 44 11.60 -3.08 -14.15
C ALA A 44 12.17 -4.32 -13.42
N ASP A 45 12.43 -4.23 -12.11
CA ASP A 45 12.99 -5.31 -11.30
C ASP A 45 11.89 -6.25 -10.75
N GLY A 46 11.31 -7.03 -11.67
CA GLY A 46 10.21 -7.94 -11.37
C GLY A 46 10.64 -9.18 -10.59
N THR A 47 9.82 -9.60 -9.62
CA THR A 47 10.03 -10.83 -8.85
C THR A 47 9.19 -12.00 -9.36
N ARG A 48 9.67 -13.23 -9.16
CA ARG A 48 8.93 -14.45 -9.50
C ARG A 48 8.00 -14.85 -8.36
N MET A 49 6.86 -15.42 -8.68
CA MET A 49 5.90 -15.97 -7.72
C MET A 49 5.66 -17.45 -8.03
N ALA A 50 5.50 -18.28 -6.99
CA ALA A 50 5.13 -19.67 -7.19
C ALA A 50 3.75 -19.78 -7.86
N TYR A 51 3.61 -20.71 -8.81
CA TYR A 51 2.39 -20.88 -9.61
C TYR A 51 1.12 -20.95 -8.74
N ARG A 52 1.13 -21.82 -7.71
CA ARG A 52 -0.02 -22.00 -6.83
C ARG A 52 -0.41 -20.72 -6.11
N MET A 53 0.57 -20.00 -5.56
CA MET A 53 0.33 -18.71 -4.90
C MET A 53 -0.31 -17.70 -5.86
N HIS A 54 0.18 -17.61 -7.10
CA HIS A 54 -0.37 -16.70 -8.10
C HIS A 54 -1.80 -17.07 -8.51
N THR A 55 -2.06 -18.34 -8.79
CA THR A 55 -3.39 -18.83 -9.19
C THR A 55 -4.41 -18.65 -8.07
N ASP A 56 -4.07 -19.07 -6.85
CA ASP A 56 -4.94 -18.93 -5.68
C ASP A 56 -5.25 -17.45 -5.41
N TYR A 57 -4.25 -16.57 -5.50
CA TYR A 57 -4.42 -15.13 -5.34
C TYR A 57 -5.38 -14.53 -6.37
N LEU A 58 -5.23 -14.85 -7.66
CA LEU A 58 -6.12 -14.32 -8.71
C LEU A 58 -7.55 -14.83 -8.57
N HIS A 59 -7.72 -16.13 -8.30
CA HIS A 59 -9.06 -16.71 -8.21
C HIS A 59 -9.75 -16.28 -6.93
N GLN A 60 -9.10 -16.44 -5.78
CA GLN A 60 -9.74 -16.24 -4.49
C GLN A 60 -9.89 -14.76 -4.15
N LEU A 61 -8.95 -13.89 -4.54
CA LEU A 61 -9.03 -12.46 -4.19
C LEU A 61 -9.60 -11.59 -5.30
N TYR A 62 -9.16 -11.74 -6.56
CA TYR A 62 -9.59 -10.86 -7.64
C TYR A 62 -10.92 -11.29 -8.27
N LEU A 63 -11.06 -12.58 -8.56
CA LEU A 63 -12.25 -13.09 -9.25
C LEU A 63 -13.41 -13.30 -8.25
N ASN A 64 -13.17 -14.06 -7.19
CA ASN A 64 -14.21 -14.47 -6.26
C ASN A 64 -14.39 -13.50 -5.08
N ASN A 65 -13.40 -12.64 -4.81
CA ASN A 65 -13.42 -11.72 -3.67
C ASN A 65 -13.62 -12.42 -2.31
N ASP A 66 -13.14 -13.66 -2.17
CA ASP A 66 -13.41 -14.55 -1.04
C ASP A 66 -12.99 -13.94 0.30
N LEU A 67 -11.95 -13.10 0.36
CA LEU A 67 -11.52 -12.47 1.62
C LEU A 67 -12.52 -11.42 2.12
N ALA A 68 -13.06 -10.58 1.24
CA ALA A 68 -14.03 -9.57 1.64
C ALA A 68 -15.43 -10.16 1.90
N GLU A 69 -15.72 -11.31 1.30
CA GLU A 69 -16.96 -12.07 1.47
C GLU A 69 -16.87 -13.11 2.60
N GLY A 70 -15.76 -13.17 3.35
CA GLY A 70 -15.57 -14.08 4.48
C GLY A 70 -15.37 -15.55 4.12
N ARG A 71 -15.13 -15.91 2.84
CA ARG A 71 -14.94 -17.32 2.40
C ARG A 71 -13.48 -17.76 2.31
N TYR A 72 -12.54 -16.85 2.54
CA TYR A 72 -11.11 -17.14 2.37
C TYR A 72 -10.57 -18.01 3.52
N VAL A 73 -9.85 -19.08 3.19
CA VAL A 73 -9.28 -20.02 4.16
C VAL A 73 -7.75 -19.96 4.10
N ALA A 74 -7.11 -19.74 5.25
CA ALA A 74 -5.65 -19.80 5.40
C ALA A 74 -5.29 -20.74 6.55
N ASN A 75 -4.31 -21.63 6.33
CA ASN A 75 -3.87 -22.60 7.33
C ASN A 75 -4.99 -23.47 7.93
N GLY A 76 -6.05 -23.73 7.16
CA GLY A 76 -7.21 -24.50 7.62
C GLY A 76 -8.27 -23.70 8.37
N GLU A 77 -8.06 -22.39 8.56
CA GLU A 77 -8.98 -21.50 9.26
C GLU A 77 -9.61 -20.50 8.28
N GLN A 78 -10.94 -20.33 8.39
CA GLN A 78 -11.66 -19.29 7.65
C GLN A 78 -11.34 -17.93 8.27
N LEU A 79 -10.92 -16.98 7.43
CA LEU A 79 -10.52 -15.65 7.86
C LEU A 79 -11.70 -14.68 7.77
N GLU A 80 -11.98 -13.99 8.89
CA GLU A 80 -12.97 -12.93 8.95
C GLU A 80 -12.26 -11.58 9.19
N LEU A 81 -12.38 -10.64 8.25
CA LEU A 81 -11.80 -9.29 8.42
C LEU A 81 -12.38 -8.56 9.64
N SER A 82 -13.58 -8.96 10.08
CA SER A 82 -14.23 -8.41 11.27
C SER A 82 -13.50 -8.74 12.57
N ASP A 83 -12.57 -9.70 12.58
CA ASP A 83 -11.73 -10.01 13.74
C ASP A 83 -10.60 -9.00 13.95
N ILE A 84 -10.33 -8.14 12.97
CA ILE A 84 -9.35 -7.06 13.10
C ILE A 84 -9.94 -5.95 13.98
N ARG A 85 -9.45 -5.84 15.22
CA ARG A 85 -9.89 -4.87 16.24
C ARG A 85 -8.88 -3.77 16.57
N VAL A 86 -7.66 -3.88 16.03
CA VAL A 86 -6.59 -2.89 16.27
C VAL A 86 -6.87 -1.58 15.52
N PRO A 87 -6.40 -0.42 16.00
CA PRO A 87 -6.47 0.82 15.25
C PRO A 87 -5.84 0.69 13.86
N MET A 88 -6.47 1.26 12.85
CA MET A 88 -6.01 1.18 11.45
C MET A 88 -5.81 2.57 10.86
N PHE A 89 -4.66 2.75 10.20
CA PHE A 89 -4.40 3.89 9.32
C PHE A 89 -4.34 3.37 7.88
N VAL A 90 -5.39 3.66 7.10
CA VAL A 90 -5.57 3.17 5.73
C VAL A 90 -5.34 4.32 4.76
N VAL A 91 -4.49 4.11 3.76
CA VAL A 91 -4.11 5.12 2.78
C VAL A 91 -4.64 4.74 1.41
N GLY A 92 -5.26 5.70 0.73
CA GLY A 92 -5.56 5.62 -0.71
C GLY A 92 -5.04 6.86 -1.43
N THR A 93 -4.87 6.77 -2.75
CA THR A 93 -4.46 7.92 -3.57
C THR A 93 -5.57 8.36 -4.51
N GLU A 94 -5.72 9.67 -4.71
CA GLU A 94 -6.85 10.26 -5.44
C GLU A 94 -6.97 9.78 -6.89
N THR A 95 -5.84 9.51 -7.55
CA THR A 95 -5.78 9.09 -8.96
C THR A 95 -5.12 7.71 -9.11
N ASP A 96 -5.28 6.83 -8.12
CA ASP A 96 -4.84 5.43 -8.20
C ASP A 96 -5.75 4.64 -9.16
N HIS A 97 -5.18 4.11 -10.24
CA HIS A 97 -5.90 3.22 -11.15
C HIS A 97 -5.68 1.73 -10.82
N VAL A 98 -4.66 1.41 -10.02
CA VAL A 98 -4.34 0.04 -9.59
C VAL A 98 -5.21 -0.36 -8.40
N ALA A 99 -5.31 0.53 -7.40
CA ALA A 99 -6.11 0.36 -6.19
C ALA A 99 -7.02 1.58 -5.99
N PRO A 100 -8.14 1.67 -6.72
CA PRO A 100 -9.05 2.80 -6.63
C PRO A 100 -9.44 3.10 -5.18
N TRP A 101 -9.19 4.32 -4.71
CA TRP A 101 -9.32 4.64 -3.28
C TRP A 101 -10.72 4.37 -2.73
N ARG A 102 -11.77 4.50 -3.56
CA ARG A 102 -13.15 4.17 -3.17
C ARG A 102 -13.33 2.68 -2.86
N SER A 103 -12.57 1.80 -3.51
CA SER A 103 -12.51 0.37 -3.19
C SER A 103 -11.75 0.16 -1.89
N VAL A 104 -10.56 0.76 -1.75
CA VAL A 104 -9.76 0.73 -0.51
C VAL A 104 -10.57 1.21 0.70
N TYR A 105 -11.36 2.28 0.54
CA TYR A 105 -12.21 2.84 1.58
C TYR A 105 -13.24 1.86 2.16
N LYS A 106 -13.66 0.86 1.38
CA LYS A 106 -14.62 -0.17 1.82
C LYS A 106 -14.08 -1.02 2.96
N VAL A 107 -12.76 -1.12 3.16
CA VAL A 107 -12.13 -1.86 4.27
C VAL A 107 -12.74 -1.45 5.61
N GLY A 108 -13.03 -0.16 5.80
CA GLY A 108 -13.65 0.34 7.03
C GLY A 108 -15.04 -0.22 7.34
N LYS A 109 -15.70 -0.88 6.40
CA LYS A 109 -16.98 -1.59 6.61
C LYS A 109 -16.79 -3.08 6.90
N LEU A 110 -15.63 -3.64 6.60
CA LEU A 110 -15.33 -5.08 6.72
C LEU A 110 -14.64 -5.40 8.04
N VAL A 111 -13.94 -4.42 8.64
CA VAL A 111 -13.19 -4.56 9.89
C VAL A 111 -13.96 -4.03 11.10
N ARG A 112 -13.57 -4.45 12.30
CA ARG A 112 -14.08 -3.91 13.59
C ARG A 112 -13.00 -3.14 14.35
N SER A 113 -12.21 -2.36 13.60
CA SER A 113 -11.15 -1.52 14.16
C SER A 113 -11.69 -0.60 15.26
N THR A 114 -10.94 -0.46 16.34
CA THR A 114 -11.25 0.49 17.42
C THR A 114 -11.24 1.95 16.93
N ASP A 115 -10.33 2.28 16.01
CA ASP A 115 -10.24 3.56 15.30
C ASP A 115 -9.90 3.30 13.83
N TYR A 116 -10.77 3.72 12.91
CA TYR A 116 -10.50 3.66 11.47
C TYR A 116 -10.11 5.05 10.95
N THR A 117 -8.80 5.28 10.80
CA THR A 117 -8.26 6.48 10.17
C THR A 117 -8.08 6.24 8.68
N PHE A 118 -8.80 7.00 7.84
CA PHE A 118 -8.60 6.98 6.39
C PHE A 118 -7.88 8.24 5.93
N CYS A 119 -6.77 8.07 5.22
CA CYS A 119 -5.99 9.13 4.60
C CYS A 119 -6.07 9.03 3.08
N LEU A 120 -6.56 10.09 2.44
CA LEU A 120 -6.61 10.19 0.97
C LEU A 120 -5.58 11.23 0.51
N THR A 121 -4.55 10.79 -0.21
CA THR A 121 -3.45 11.66 -0.67
C THR A 121 -3.49 11.92 -2.18
N SER A 122 -3.01 13.08 -2.62
CA SER A 122 -2.98 13.43 -4.04
C SER A 122 -1.90 12.68 -4.81
N GLY A 123 -2.23 12.22 -6.01
CA GLY A 123 -1.32 11.48 -6.91
C GLY A 123 -1.83 10.11 -7.31
N GLY A 124 -1.14 9.48 -8.26
CA GLY A 124 -1.36 8.08 -8.65
C GLY A 124 -0.68 7.10 -7.71
N HIS A 125 -0.76 5.81 -8.01
CA HIS A 125 -0.40 4.71 -7.12
C HIS A 125 0.95 4.93 -6.39
N ASN A 126 2.04 5.02 -7.14
CA ASN A 126 3.37 5.20 -6.54
C ASN A 126 3.63 6.64 -6.10
N ALA A 127 3.23 7.61 -6.93
CA ALA A 127 3.52 9.02 -6.72
C ALA A 127 2.80 9.62 -5.49
N GLY A 128 1.62 9.09 -5.13
CA GLY A 128 0.89 9.48 -3.93
C GLY A 128 1.44 8.80 -2.67
N ILE A 129 1.86 7.54 -2.76
CA ILE A 129 2.41 6.80 -1.62
C ILE A 129 3.83 7.27 -1.26
N ILE A 130 4.71 7.42 -2.26
CA ILE A 130 6.09 7.88 -2.09
C ILE A 130 6.11 9.41 -2.10
N SER A 131 5.72 10.01 -0.98
CA SER A 131 5.58 11.46 -0.86
C SER A 131 6.75 12.16 -0.14
N GLY A 132 7.67 11.46 0.54
CA GLY A 132 8.70 12.12 1.36
C GLY A 132 8.12 12.82 2.61
N PRO A 133 8.93 13.25 3.59
CA PRO A 133 8.42 13.98 4.76
C PRO A 133 7.96 15.41 4.41
N GLN A 134 8.52 16.00 3.35
CA GLN A 134 8.17 17.33 2.87
C GLN A 134 7.90 17.26 1.36
N HIS A 135 6.72 17.73 0.93
CA HIS A 135 6.38 17.77 -0.48
C HIS A 135 5.39 18.90 -0.77
N PRO A 136 5.86 20.08 -1.23
CA PRO A 136 5.05 21.30 -1.28
C PRO A 136 3.87 21.22 -2.25
N LYS A 137 3.95 20.37 -3.29
CA LYS A 137 2.87 20.18 -4.28
C LYS A 137 1.84 19.10 -3.90
N ARG A 138 1.99 18.42 -2.76
CA ARG A 138 1.05 17.38 -2.31
C ARG A 138 0.00 17.96 -1.39
N ARG A 139 -1.10 17.23 -1.25
CA ARG A 139 -2.12 17.45 -0.24
C ARG A 139 -2.66 16.10 0.21
N HIS A 140 -3.30 16.07 1.36
CA HIS A 140 -3.99 14.88 1.83
C HIS A 140 -5.19 15.24 2.70
N ARG A 141 -6.21 14.38 2.69
CA ARG A 141 -7.33 14.42 3.63
C ARG A 141 -7.11 13.32 4.66
N VAL A 142 -7.50 13.56 5.90
CA VAL A 142 -7.42 12.55 6.95
C VAL A 142 -8.63 12.67 7.86
N HIS A 143 -9.27 11.54 8.16
CA HIS A 143 -10.39 11.50 9.08
C HIS A 143 -10.40 10.17 9.81
N THR A 144 -10.67 10.21 11.12
CA THR A 144 -10.77 9.03 11.97
C THR A 144 -12.21 8.82 12.39
N SER A 145 -12.76 7.67 12.02
CA SER A 145 -14.04 7.16 12.54
C SER A 145 -13.75 6.27 13.74
N ARG A 146 -14.30 6.63 14.92
CA ARG A 146 -14.16 5.83 16.13
C ARG A 146 -15.10 4.62 16.10
N SER A 147 -14.78 3.58 16.85
CA SER A 147 -15.63 2.39 17.00
C SER A 147 -17.09 2.77 17.31
N GLY A 148 -18.02 2.12 16.61
CA GLY A 148 -19.46 2.38 16.72
C GLY A 148 -19.98 3.61 15.95
N ALA A 149 -19.10 4.48 15.45
CA ALA A 149 -19.52 5.57 14.57
C ALA A 149 -19.82 5.05 13.15
N ARG A 150 -20.81 5.66 12.50
CA ARG A 150 -21.12 5.34 11.10
C ARG A 150 -20.02 5.91 10.20
N LEU A 151 -19.36 5.04 9.43
CA LEU A 151 -18.43 5.46 8.38
C LEU A 151 -19.15 6.34 7.35
N LEU A 152 -18.54 7.47 6.98
CA LEU A 152 -19.07 8.34 5.93
C LEU A 152 -19.17 7.57 4.60
N SER A 153 -20.02 8.01 3.67
CA SER A 153 -19.89 7.56 2.29
C SER A 153 -18.63 8.19 1.68
N PRO A 154 -18.02 7.59 0.63
CA PRO A 154 -16.87 8.19 -0.05
C PRO A 154 -17.11 9.65 -0.49
N ASP A 155 -18.29 9.96 -1.01
CA ASP A 155 -18.58 11.32 -1.47
C ASP A 155 -18.76 12.29 -0.29
N LYS A 156 -19.38 11.84 0.82
CA LYS A 156 -19.44 12.63 2.05
C LYS A 156 -18.09 12.80 2.72
N TYR A 157 -17.17 11.84 2.58
CA TYR A 157 -15.79 12.00 3.01
C TYR A 157 -15.11 13.14 2.23
N LEU A 158 -15.25 13.17 0.90
CA LEU A 158 -14.68 14.25 0.09
C LEU A 158 -15.29 15.63 0.40
N GLU A 159 -16.59 15.68 0.67
CA GLU A 159 -17.32 16.90 1.00
C GLU A 159 -16.97 17.45 2.39
N LYS A 160 -16.79 16.58 3.38
CA LYS A 160 -16.64 17.00 4.79
C LYS A 160 -15.20 17.06 5.29
N VAL A 161 -14.27 16.37 4.63
CA VAL A 161 -12.89 16.28 5.07
C VAL A 161 -12.03 17.23 4.26
N GLU A 162 -11.62 18.32 4.89
CA GLU A 162 -10.80 19.34 4.25
C GLU A 162 -9.38 18.82 3.93
N PRO A 163 -8.80 19.21 2.78
CA PRO A 163 -7.44 18.85 2.43
C PRO A 163 -6.44 19.66 3.27
N LEU A 164 -5.44 18.96 3.79
CA LEU A 164 -4.25 19.51 4.41
C LEU A 164 -3.13 19.63 3.36
N PRO A 165 -2.37 20.73 3.35
CA PRO A 165 -1.22 20.87 2.45
C PRO A 165 -0.08 19.92 2.85
N GLY A 166 0.71 19.52 1.86
CA GLY A 166 1.92 18.73 2.06
C GLY A 166 1.71 17.21 2.08
N SER A 167 2.81 16.53 2.40
CA SER A 167 2.87 15.07 2.51
C SER A 167 2.00 14.55 3.65
N TRP A 168 1.47 13.33 3.48
CA TRP A 168 0.76 12.61 4.53
C TRP A 168 1.69 11.91 5.54
N TRP A 169 2.98 11.77 5.23
CA TRP A 169 3.93 11.06 6.10
C TRP A 169 4.04 11.66 7.51
N PRO A 170 4.11 12.99 7.72
CA PRO A 170 4.12 13.57 9.06
C PRO A 170 2.84 13.29 9.85
N THR A 171 1.68 13.27 9.17
CA THR A 171 0.39 12.92 9.78
C THR A 171 0.38 11.47 10.25
N TRP A 172 0.90 10.54 9.44
CA TRP A 172 1.03 9.14 9.83
C TRP A 172 2.06 8.94 10.95
N ALA A 173 3.21 9.60 10.89
CA ALA A 173 4.22 9.55 11.93
C ALA A 173 3.67 10.03 13.28
N LYS A 174 2.89 11.12 13.29
CA LYS A 174 2.19 11.60 14.48
C LYS A 174 1.16 10.58 14.99
N TRP A 175 0.36 10.00 14.09
CA TRP A 175 -0.61 8.97 14.44
C TRP A 175 0.04 7.74 15.11
N LEU A 176 1.24 7.35 14.65
CA LEU A 176 2.06 6.30 15.25
C LEU A 176 2.63 6.72 16.60
N GLU A 177 3.15 7.94 16.73
CA GLU A 177 3.70 8.45 17.99
C GLU A 177 2.64 8.48 19.10
N GLU A 178 1.43 8.93 18.79
CA GLU A 178 0.26 8.91 19.71
C GLU A 178 -0.13 7.50 20.18
N ARG A 179 0.27 6.47 19.43
CA ARG A 179 -0.01 5.04 19.73
C ARG A 179 1.24 4.28 20.17
N SER A 180 2.35 4.97 20.33
CA SER A 180 3.61 4.42 20.82
C SER A 180 3.82 4.77 22.29
N SER A 181 4.78 4.11 22.94
CA SER A 181 5.18 4.46 24.30
C SER A 181 5.62 5.93 24.37
N ALA A 182 5.03 6.69 25.29
CA ALA A 182 5.45 8.07 25.58
C ALA A 182 6.92 8.14 26.05
N ARG A 183 7.41 7.09 26.71
CA ARG A 183 8.81 6.96 27.11
C ARG A 183 9.65 6.58 25.88
N LYS A 184 10.48 7.52 25.43
CA LYS A 184 11.52 7.28 24.43
C LYS A 184 12.73 6.60 25.08
N VAL A 185 13.30 5.61 24.41
CA VAL A 185 14.51 4.89 24.83
C VAL A 185 15.51 4.88 23.67
N ALA A 186 16.79 4.70 23.99
CA ALA A 186 17.77 4.44 22.94
C ALA A 186 17.40 3.15 22.18
N PRO A 187 17.59 3.12 20.85
CA PRO A 187 17.33 1.91 20.09
C PRO A 187 18.21 0.76 20.60
N PRO A 188 17.70 -0.49 20.68
CA PRO A 188 18.51 -1.63 21.07
C PRO A 188 19.61 -1.89 20.04
N SER A 189 20.65 -2.62 20.46
CA SER A 189 21.66 -3.13 19.53
C SER A 189 21.00 -3.98 18.43
N MET A 190 21.60 -4.01 17.24
CA MET A 190 21.08 -4.81 16.12
C MET A 190 21.07 -6.31 16.48
N GLY A 191 19.91 -6.95 16.27
CA GLY A 191 19.68 -8.35 16.61
C GLY A 191 19.54 -8.62 18.12
N ALA A 192 19.37 -9.88 18.48
CA ALA A 192 19.36 -10.36 19.86
C ALA A 192 20.22 -11.63 19.99
N PRO A 193 21.57 -11.52 19.97
CA PRO A 193 22.46 -12.68 19.95
C PRO A 193 22.24 -13.66 21.11
N LYS A 194 21.91 -13.15 22.29
CA LYS A 194 21.59 -13.97 23.48
C LYS A 194 20.32 -14.82 23.30
N GLN A 195 19.44 -14.45 22.38
CA GLN A 195 18.22 -15.18 22.00
C GLN A 195 18.40 -15.95 20.68
N GLY A 196 19.64 -16.13 20.21
CA GLY A 196 19.95 -16.82 18.96
C GLY A 196 19.79 -15.98 17.69
N LEU A 197 19.35 -14.72 17.79
CA LEU A 197 19.12 -13.83 16.66
C LEU A 197 20.35 -12.96 16.37
N LYS A 198 21.41 -13.56 15.80
CA LYS A 198 22.63 -12.84 15.44
C LYS A 198 22.45 -12.04 14.14
N PRO A 199 23.03 -10.84 14.00
CA PRO A 199 23.08 -10.14 12.72
C PRO A 199 23.72 -11.02 11.63
N LEU A 200 23.03 -11.16 10.50
CA LEU A 200 23.48 -12.04 9.41
C LEU A 200 24.34 -11.32 8.35
N GLY A 201 24.25 -9.99 8.31
CA GLY A 201 24.94 -9.16 7.32
C GLY A 201 24.42 -7.73 7.35
N LYS A 202 25.03 -6.85 6.56
CA LYS A 202 24.56 -5.48 6.38
C LYS A 202 23.32 -5.45 5.46
N ALA A 203 22.41 -4.52 5.70
CA ALA A 203 21.38 -4.17 4.72
C ALA A 203 22.04 -3.73 3.39
N PRO A 204 21.42 -3.98 2.23
CA PRO A 204 20.04 -4.47 2.04
C PRO A 204 19.90 -6.01 2.00
N GLY A 205 20.98 -6.75 2.28
CA GLY A 205 20.99 -8.21 2.19
C GLY A 205 21.16 -8.74 0.77
N THR A 206 20.97 -10.05 0.58
CA THR A 206 21.25 -10.73 -0.70
C THR A 206 20.00 -11.02 -1.52
N TYR A 207 18.84 -11.20 -0.89
CA TYR A 207 17.61 -11.59 -1.60
C TYR A 207 17.11 -10.53 -2.57
N VAL A 208 17.30 -9.24 -2.24
CA VAL A 208 16.95 -8.12 -3.13
C VAL A 208 17.83 -8.04 -4.38
N LEU A 209 18.97 -8.76 -4.41
CA LEU A 209 19.91 -8.76 -5.54
C LEU A 209 19.70 -9.96 -6.47
N ALA A 210 18.75 -10.85 -6.16
CA ALA A 210 18.44 -12.03 -6.96
C ALA A 210 17.72 -11.65 -8.27
N ARG A 211 17.95 -12.41 -9.35
CA ARG A 211 17.38 -12.19 -10.69
C ARG A 211 16.70 -13.46 -11.22
#